data_AF-A0A3D4QN55-F1
#
_entry.id   AF-A0A3D4QN55-F1
#
_cell.length_a   1.000
_cell.length_b   1.000
_cell.length_c   1.000
_cell.angle_alpha   90.00
_cell.angle_beta   90.00
_cell.angle_gamma   90.00
#
_symmetry.space_group_name_H-M   'P 1'
#
loop_
_entity.id
_entity.type
_entity.pdbx_description
1 polymer ?
#
loop_
_entity_poly.entity_id
_entity_poly.type
_entity_poly.pdbx_seq_one_letter_code
_entity_poly.pdbx_strand_id
1 'polypeptide(L)'
;MTRATQAMTTPKRGRFRPFRALALVFGVLGVAFGLLAHFASPAPQETDTADVSGYLPDMEIKKREAQHIGAAALQLYVARVRAPLADPNFFIGPIEIGMTYENFLKIIPTPESLKAAQAGVIGVLRTDKGVFTAHFPTAEKDATAFRLSYTQTFRFHTEREITEHLGNLWGKPSTSECTRLSYGNGQDCRYQWWPVNGVRVDAQLRVTNDRLHGRPEITLRVDAADERTEGRRWSVGKVASAAGG
;
A
#
# COMPACT_ATOMS: atom_id res chain seq x y z
N MET A 1 -72.01 -31.37 -11.80
CA MET A 1 -70.73 -30.67 -12.02
C MET A 1 -69.73 -31.18 -11.00
N THR A 2 -68.91 -32.15 -11.39
CA THR A 2 -67.95 -32.87 -10.56
C THR A 2 -66.56 -32.25 -10.73
N ARG A 3 -66.00 -31.67 -9.67
CA ARG A 3 -64.63 -31.12 -9.67
C ARG A 3 -63.66 -32.20 -9.18
N ALA A 4 -62.75 -32.59 -10.07
CA ALA A 4 -61.64 -33.49 -9.78
C ALA A 4 -60.49 -32.73 -9.11
N THR A 5 -60.04 -33.22 -7.96
CA THR A 5 -58.89 -32.71 -7.21
C THR A 5 -57.61 -33.36 -7.75
N GLN A 6 -56.75 -32.58 -8.40
CA GLN A 6 -55.42 -33.04 -8.82
C GLN A 6 -54.43 -32.93 -7.65
N ALA A 7 -53.82 -34.06 -7.29
CA ALA A 7 -52.74 -34.13 -6.31
C ALA A 7 -51.41 -33.68 -6.95
N MET A 8 -50.86 -32.56 -6.48
CA MET A 8 -49.50 -32.12 -6.81
C MET A 8 -48.48 -33.01 -6.11
N THR A 9 -47.70 -33.76 -6.89
CA THR A 9 -46.51 -34.47 -6.42
C THR A 9 -45.33 -33.50 -6.34
N THR A 10 -44.69 -33.44 -5.18
CA THR A 10 -43.54 -32.57 -4.92
C THR A 10 -42.26 -33.14 -5.55
N PRO A 11 -41.43 -32.31 -6.21
CA PRO A 11 -40.19 -32.76 -6.82
C PRO A 11 -39.14 -33.11 -5.75
N LYS A 12 -38.57 -34.32 -5.90
CA LYS A 12 -37.54 -34.91 -5.04
C LYS A 12 -36.23 -34.12 -5.18
N ARG A 13 -35.94 -33.21 -4.23
CA ARG A 13 -34.69 -32.45 -4.18
C ARG A 13 -33.48 -33.39 -4.04
N GLY A 14 -32.73 -33.53 -5.13
CA GLY A 14 -31.43 -34.21 -5.15
C GLY A 14 -30.43 -33.51 -4.23
N ARG A 15 -29.77 -34.30 -3.37
CA ARG A 15 -28.77 -33.83 -2.39
C ARG A 15 -27.52 -33.35 -3.14
N PHE A 16 -27.45 -32.05 -3.41
CA PHE A 16 -26.28 -31.40 -3.99
C PHE A 16 -25.10 -31.56 -3.00
N ARG A 17 -24.03 -32.25 -3.40
CA ARG A 17 -22.82 -32.45 -2.59
C ARG A 17 -21.76 -31.44 -3.04
N PRO A 18 -21.64 -30.26 -2.38
CA PRO A 18 -20.79 -29.16 -2.85
C PRO A 18 -19.30 -29.50 -2.90
N PHE A 19 -18.86 -30.50 -2.15
CA PHE A 19 -17.44 -30.87 -2.04
C PHE A 19 -16.83 -31.47 -3.33
N ARG A 20 -17.63 -32.08 -4.20
CA ARG A 20 -17.10 -32.66 -5.45
C ARG A 20 -16.84 -31.61 -6.54
N ALA A 21 -17.62 -30.53 -6.56
CA ALA A 21 -17.42 -29.45 -7.52
C ALA A 21 -16.17 -28.62 -7.17
N LEU A 22 -15.91 -28.42 -5.88
CA LEU A 22 -14.76 -27.65 -5.40
C LEU A 22 -13.42 -28.32 -5.76
N ALA A 23 -13.33 -29.64 -5.61
CA ALA A 23 -12.12 -30.41 -5.92
C ALA A 23 -11.72 -30.34 -7.42
N LEU A 24 -12.72 -30.29 -8.32
CA LEU A 24 -12.47 -30.15 -9.76
C LEU A 24 -11.90 -28.77 -10.11
N VAL A 25 -12.39 -27.70 -9.47
CA VAL A 25 -11.91 -26.33 -9.70
C VAL A 25 -10.45 -26.18 -9.28
N PHE A 26 -10.07 -26.73 -8.10
CA PHE A 26 -8.68 -26.70 -7.65
C PHE A 26 -7.74 -27.56 -8.52
N GLY A 27 -8.22 -28.70 -9.02
CA GLY A 27 -7.45 -29.54 -9.95
C GLY A 27 -7.11 -28.82 -11.26
N VAL A 28 -8.07 -28.09 -11.86
CA VAL A 28 -7.85 -27.36 -13.11
C VAL A 28 -6.91 -26.16 -12.91
N LEU A 29 -7.04 -25.44 -11.79
CA LEU A 29 -6.15 -24.32 -11.46
C LEU A 29 -4.70 -24.76 -11.24
N GLY A 30 -4.48 -25.90 -10.56
CA GLY A 30 -3.13 -26.42 -10.34
C GLY A 30 -2.37 -26.75 -11.64
N VAL A 31 -3.07 -27.33 -12.63
CA VAL A 31 -2.49 -27.64 -13.94
C VAL A 31 -2.13 -26.37 -14.74
N ALA A 32 -2.99 -25.34 -14.67
CA ALA A 32 -2.74 -24.07 -15.36
C ALA A 32 -1.48 -23.35 -14.83
N PHE A 33 -1.27 -23.35 -13.50
CA PHE A 33 -0.07 -22.74 -12.90
C PHE A 33 1.21 -23.53 -13.16
N GLY A 34 1.14 -24.87 -13.23
CA GLY A 34 2.29 -25.71 -13.57
C GLY A 34 2.84 -25.44 -14.98
N LEU A 35 1.96 -25.16 -15.95
CA LEU A 35 2.36 -24.87 -17.33
C LEU A 35 3.00 -23.48 -17.49
N LEU A 36 2.61 -22.49 -16.68
CA LEU A 36 3.20 -21.14 -16.74
C LEU A 36 4.62 -21.09 -16.16
N ALA A 37 4.99 -22.00 -15.26
CA ALA A 37 6.33 -22.05 -14.68
C ALA A 37 7.42 -22.49 -15.68
N HIS A 38 7.06 -23.14 -16.80
CA HIS A 38 8.02 -23.56 -17.82
C HIS A 38 8.32 -22.51 -18.90
N PHE A 39 7.60 -21.37 -18.93
CA PHE A 39 7.85 -20.30 -19.91
C PHE A 39 8.61 -19.09 -19.34
N ALA A 40 9.00 -19.12 -18.07
CA ALA A 40 9.87 -18.10 -17.48
C ALA A 40 11.34 -18.44 -17.71
N SER A 41 11.80 -18.38 -18.97
CA SER A 41 13.25 -18.38 -19.25
C SER A 41 13.90 -17.10 -18.71
N PRO A 42 15.09 -17.20 -18.10
CA PRO A 42 15.85 -16.02 -17.69
C PRO A 42 16.31 -15.24 -18.93
N ALA A 43 16.15 -13.92 -18.89
CA ALA A 43 16.64 -13.03 -19.95
C ALA A 43 18.17 -13.13 -20.09
N PRO A 44 18.72 -13.01 -21.32
CA PRO A 44 20.16 -13.02 -21.54
C PRO A 44 20.81 -11.79 -20.90
N GLN A 45 21.92 -12.01 -20.19
CA GLN A 45 22.77 -10.94 -19.66
C GLN A 45 23.72 -10.46 -20.75
N GLU A 46 23.56 -9.23 -21.21
CA GLU A 46 24.60 -8.51 -21.95
C GLU A 46 25.66 -8.03 -20.95
N THR A 47 26.88 -8.55 -21.11
CA THR A 47 28.09 -8.11 -20.43
C THR A 47 28.85 -7.16 -21.35
N ASP A 48 28.69 -5.86 -21.14
CA ASP A 48 29.64 -4.85 -21.62
C ASP A 48 30.44 -4.33 -20.41
N THR A 49 31.67 -4.84 -20.29
CA THR A 49 32.66 -4.41 -19.29
C THR A 49 33.41 -3.19 -19.82
N ALA A 50 33.02 -2.00 -19.36
CA ALA A 50 33.90 -0.83 -19.34
C ALA A 50 34.46 -0.67 -17.92
N ASP A 51 35.78 -0.88 -17.82
CA ASP A 51 36.59 -0.79 -16.61
C ASP A 51 36.63 0.66 -16.10
N VAL A 52 35.87 0.93 -15.04
CA VAL A 52 35.98 2.13 -14.20
C VAL A 52 36.18 1.66 -12.77
N SER A 53 37.31 1.01 -12.55
CA SER A 53 37.79 0.54 -11.25
C SER A 53 38.34 1.71 -10.42
N GLY A 54 37.44 2.44 -9.77
CA GLY A 54 37.80 3.40 -8.75
C GLY A 54 36.60 4.19 -8.28
N TYR A 55 36.02 3.80 -7.14
CA TYR A 55 34.91 4.48 -6.46
C TYR A 55 33.49 4.28 -7.01
N LEU A 56 33.13 3.05 -7.39
CA LEU A 56 31.73 2.63 -7.35
C LEU A 56 31.54 1.74 -6.11
N PRO A 57 30.78 2.16 -5.08
CA PRO A 57 30.41 1.25 -4.01
C PRO A 57 29.71 0.05 -4.65
N ASP A 58 30.17 -1.15 -4.30
CA ASP A 58 29.76 -2.42 -4.87
C ASP A 58 28.24 -2.50 -5.08
N MET A 59 27.82 -2.28 -6.33
CA MET A 59 26.41 -2.22 -6.72
C MET A 59 25.73 -3.58 -6.53
N GLU A 60 26.50 -4.66 -6.52
CA GLU A 60 26.01 -6.01 -6.23
C GLU A 60 25.68 -6.19 -4.75
N ILE A 61 26.49 -5.64 -3.85
CA ILE A 61 26.17 -5.60 -2.41
C ILE A 61 24.90 -4.80 -2.18
N LYS A 62 24.78 -3.59 -2.76
CA LYS A 62 23.55 -2.77 -2.64
C LYS A 62 22.31 -3.46 -3.20
N LYS A 63 22.47 -4.23 -4.29
CA LYS A 63 21.38 -5.00 -4.90
C LYS A 63 20.94 -6.16 -4.01
N ARG A 64 21.88 -6.90 -3.41
CA ARG A 64 21.57 -7.98 -2.45
C ARG A 64 20.94 -7.45 -1.17
N GLU A 65 21.44 -6.34 -0.64
CA GLU A 65 20.87 -5.65 0.52
C GLU A 65 19.44 -5.19 0.20
N ALA A 66 19.21 -4.51 -0.93
CA ALA A 66 17.87 -4.09 -1.35
C ALA A 66 16.89 -5.28 -1.49
N GLN A 67 17.36 -6.43 -1.98
CA GLN A 67 16.56 -7.66 -2.07
C GLN A 67 16.22 -8.22 -0.68
N HIS A 68 17.17 -8.25 0.25
CA HIS A 68 16.92 -8.69 1.63
C HIS A 68 15.97 -7.75 2.38
N ILE A 69 16.08 -6.44 2.17
CA ILE A 69 15.20 -5.45 2.78
C ILE A 69 13.78 -5.58 2.23
N GLY A 70 13.65 -5.78 0.92
CA GLY A 70 12.39 -6.13 0.29
C GLY A 70 11.77 -7.38 0.93
N ALA A 71 12.57 -8.42 1.20
CA ALA A 71 12.10 -9.65 1.81
C ALA A 71 11.63 -9.45 3.27
N ALA A 72 12.37 -8.72 4.11
CA ALA A 72 11.99 -8.46 5.50
C ALA A 72 10.71 -7.61 5.61
N ALA A 73 10.64 -6.53 4.82
CA ALA A 73 9.45 -5.68 4.72
C ALA A 73 8.24 -6.48 4.21
N LEU A 74 8.44 -7.36 3.23
CA LEU A 74 7.38 -8.22 2.69
C LEU A 74 6.93 -9.27 3.71
N GLN A 75 7.84 -9.85 4.48
CA GLN A 75 7.49 -10.80 5.55
C GLN A 75 6.63 -10.13 6.64
N LEU A 76 6.98 -8.91 7.06
CA LEU A 76 6.16 -8.12 7.99
C LEU A 76 4.77 -7.83 7.43
N TYR A 77 4.70 -7.44 6.16
CA TYR A 77 3.42 -7.21 5.48
C TYR A 77 2.55 -8.48 5.45
N VAL A 78 3.12 -9.63 5.04
CA VAL A 78 2.39 -10.90 4.97
C VAL A 78 1.94 -11.38 6.35
N ALA A 79 2.81 -11.26 7.37
CA ALA A 79 2.45 -11.61 8.74
C ALA A 79 1.28 -10.77 9.24
N ARG A 80 1.24 -9.48 8.89
CA ARG A 80 0.20 -8.54 9.32
C ARG A 80 -1.13 -8.75 8.60
N VAL A 81 -1.12 -9.02 7.29
CA VAL A 81 -2.34 -9.40 6.55
C VAL A 81 -2.98 -10.68 7.12
N ARG A 82 -2.19 -11.53 7.77
CA ARG A 82 -2.66 -12.77 8.42
C ARG A 82 -3.05 -12.62 9.89
N ALA A 83 -2.70 -11.50 10.53
CA ALA A 83 -2.98 -11.30 11.95
C ALA A 83 -4.50 -11.14 12.20
N PRO A 84 -5.03 -11.64 13.33
CA PRO A 84 -6.43 -11.43 13.68
C PRO A 84 -6.73 -9.93 13.82
N LEU A 85 -7.88 -9.49 13.32
CA LEU A 85 -8.42 -8.10 13.35
C LEU A 85 -8.54 -7.46 14.75
N ALA A 86 -8.10 -8.16 15.80
CA ALA A 86 -8.14 -7.71 17.18
C ALA A 86 -7.08 -6.62 17.49
N ASP A 87 -6.10 -6.39 16.61
CA ASP A 87 -5.11 -5.33 16.79
C ASP A 87 -5.44 -4.10 15.91
N PRO A 88 -5.81 -2.95 16.49
CA PRO A 88 -6.34 -1.77 15.78
C PRO A 88 -5.30 -0.93 15.03
N ASN A 89 -4.06 -1.39 14.88
CA ASN A 89 -3.00 -0.55 14.33
C ASN A 89 -3.20 -0.32 12.83
N PHE A 90 -3.22 0.95 12.43
CA PHE A 90 -3.30 1.33 11.03
C PHE A 90 -1.93 1.19 10.35
N PHE A 91 -1.88 0.49 9.22
CA PHE A 91 -0.64 0.21 8.48
C PHE A 91 -0.71 0.64 7.01
N ILE A 92 0.45 1.04 6.47
CA ILE A 92 0.66 1.24 5.03
C ILE A 92 1.93 0.49 4.63
N GLY A 93 1.77 -0.65 3.95
CA GLY A 93 2.89 -1.52 3.61
C GLY A 93 3.64 -2.01 4.86
N PRO A 94 4.95 -1.76 4.99
CA PRO A 94 5.75 -2.23 6.13
C PRO A 94 5.73 -1.28 7.34
N ILE A 95 5.11 -0.10 7.25
CA ILE A 95 5.07 0.90 8.33
C ILE A 95 3.68 1.01 8.94
N GLU A 96 3.61 1.37 10.23
CA GLU A 96 2.35 1.52 10.97
C GLU A 96 2.33 2.80 11.82
N ILE A 97 1.13 3.33 12.03
CA ILE A 97 0.88 4.40 12.99
C ILE A 97 1.17 3.83 14.37
N GLY A 98 1.90 4.59 15.20
CA GLY A 98 2.34 4.15 16.52
C GLY A 98 3.65 3.36 16.51
N MET A 99 4.22 3.01 15.35
CA MET A 99 5.54 2.35 15.27
C MET A 99 6.58 3.22 15.98
N THR A 100 7.40 2.62 16.85
CA THR A 100 8.50 3.36 17.49
C THR A 100 9.60 3.65 16.49
N TYR A 101 10.33 4.74 16.71
CA TYR A 101 11.47 5.13 15.89
C TYR A 101 12.52 4.03 15.83
N GLU A 102 12.80 3.35 16.96
CA GLU A 102 13.72 2.21 16.97
C GLU A 102 13.24 1.04 16.11
N ASN A 103 11.93 0.73 16.11
CA ASN A 103 11.40 -0.32 15.24
C ASN A 103 11.44 0.07 13.77
N PHE A 104 11.22 1.35 13.47
CA PHE A 104 11.39 1.87 12.12
C PHE A 104 12.85 1.78 11.67
N LEU A 105 13.83 2.12 12.52
CA LEU A 105 15.26 1.98 12.19
C LEU A 105 15.66 0.54 11.82
N LYS A 106 15.00 -0.48 12.39
CA LYS A 106 15.27 -1.89 12.07
C LYS A 106 14.87 -2.29 10.64
N ILE A 107 13.97 -1.55 10.00
CA ILE A 107 13.47 -1.85 8.64
C ILE A 107 14.08 -0.94 7.55
N ILE A 108 14.83 0.10 7.93
CA ILE A 108 15.42 1.03 6.98
C ILE A 108 16.76 0.49 6.45
N PRO A 109 17.01 0.58 5.12
CA PRO A 109 18.28 0.23 4.49
C PRO A 109 19.49 1.02 5.00
N THR A 110 19.33 2.35 5.09
CA THR A 110 20.43 3.30 5.21
C THR A 110 20.05 4.52 6.05
N PRO A 111 21.00 5.12 6.79
CA PRO A 111 20.76 6.29 7.62
C PRO A 111 20.37 7.56 6.83
N GLU A 112 20.72 7.66 5.53
CA GLU A 112 20.32 8.77 4.65
C GLU A 112 18.79 8.89 4.44
N SER A 113 18.08 7.82 4.79
CA SER A 113 16.62 7.77 4.81
C SER A 113 16.00 8.60 5.95
N LEU A 114 16.83 9.16 6.83
CA LEU A 114 16.40 9.96 7.97
C LEU A 114 16.70 11.43 7.70
N LYS A 115 15.67 12.27 7.82
CA LYS A 115 15.79 13.72 7.67
C LYS A 115 15.26 14.40 8.92
N ALA A 116 16.06 15.30 9.48
CA ALA A 116 15.54 16.27 10.44
C ALA A 116 14.62 17.25 9.71
N ALA A 117 13.46 17.51 10.28
CA ALA A 117 12.50 18.49 9.81
C ALA A 117 12.09 19.39 10.98
N GLN A 118 11.55 20.58 10.68
CA GLN A 118 11.08 21.50 11.73
C GLN A 118 10.05 20.87 12.67
N ALA A 119 9.28 19.89 12.19
CA ALA A 119 8.26 19.18 12.94
C ALA A 119 8.72 17.81 13.48
N GLY A 120 10.02 17.51 13.52
CA GLY A 120 10.55 16.26 14.07
C GLY A 120 11.43 15.49 13.09
N VAL A 121 11.31 14.16 13.08
CA VAL A 121 12.13 13.29 12.21
C VAL A 121 11.27 12.66 11.14
N ILE A 122 11.77 12.69 9.91
CA ILE A 122 11.15 12.06 8.75
C ILE A 122 12.00 10.87 8.35
N GLY A 123 11.40 9.69 8.42
CA GLY A 123 11.96 8.46 7.93
C GLY A 123 11.42 8.10 6.55
N VAL A 124 12.26 7.74 5.60
CA VAL A 124 11.88 7.45 4.21
C VAL A 124 12.37 6.05 3.80
N LEU A 125 11.45 5.10 3.68
CA LEU A 125 11.73 3.76 3.19
C LEU A 125 11.36 3.66 1.70
N ARG A 126 12.38 3.47 0.85
CA ARG A 126 12.20 3.25 -0.60
C ARG A 126 12.19 1.75 -0.92
N THR A 127 11.20 1.31 -1.68
CA THR A 127 11.05 -0.08 -2.14
C THR A 127 10.74 -0.11 -3.63
N ASP A 128 10.68 -1.31 -4.23
CA ASP A 128 10.18 -1.50 -5.60
C ASP A 128 8.68 -1.18 -5.73
N LYS A 129 7.93 -1.20 -4.61
CA LYS A 129 6.50 -0.89 -4.58
C LYS A 129 6.19 0.59 -4.40
N GLY A 130 7.16 1.40 -4.01
CA GLY A 130 6.95 2.83 -3.79
C GLY A 130 7.79 3.40 -2.66
N VAL A 131 7.45 4.62 -2.27
CA VAL A 131 8.12 5.37 -1.21
C VAL A 131 7.20 5.46 -0.01
N PHE A 132 7.64 4.90 1.11
CA PHE A 132 6.98 4.98 2.39
C PHE A 132 7.68 6.03 3.24
N THR A 133 6.92 6.88 3.91
CA THR A 133 7.43 7.93 4.79
C THR A 133 6.75 7.79 6.14
N ALA A 134 7.53 7.84 7.22
CA ALA A 134 7.03 7.88 8.58
C ALA A 134 7.50 9.17 9.26
N HIS A 135 6.59 9.85 9.94
CA HIS A 135 6.86 11.07 10.67
C HIS A 135 6.85 10.79 12.17
N PHE A 136 7.97 11.12 12.83
CA PHE A 136 8.19 10.96 14.25
C PHE A 136 8.33 12.33 14.92
N PRO A 137 7.92 12.47 16.19
CA PRO A 137 8.04 13.74 16.88
C PRO A 137 9.50 14.11 17.18
N THR A 138 10.33 13.13 17.52
CA THR A 138 11.74 13.27 17.89
C THR A 138 12.54 12.10 17.30
N ALA A 139 13.86 12.11 17.48
CA ALA A 139 14.75 10.98 17.15
C ALA A 139 14.93 10.00 18.31
N GLU A 140 14.12 10.13 19.38
CA GLU A 140 14.20 9.24 20.54
C GLU A 140 13.65 7.86 20.18
N LYS A 141 14.23 6.81 20.76
CA LYS A 141 13.94 5.42 20.37
C LYS A 141 12.47 5.03 20.54
N ASP A 142 11.83 5.57 21.58
CA ASP A 142 10.43 5.35 21.97
C ASP A 142 9.45 6.30 21.28
N ALA A 143 9.95 7.31 20.54
CA ALA A 143 9.11 8.22 19.78
C ALA A 143 8.27 7.44 18.75
N THR A 144 6.94 7.63 18.79
CA THR A 144 6.02 6.89 17.92
C THR A 144 5.65 7.67 16.66
N ALA A 145 5.51 6.96 15.54
CA ALA A 145 5.08 7.54 14.28
C ALA A 145 3.62 8.02 14.38
N PHE A 146 3.39 9.31 14.11
CA PHE A 146 2.05 9.91 14.20
C PHE A 146 1.42 10.17 12.83
N ARG A 147 2.25 10.17 11.77
CA ARG A 147 1.81 10.29 10.38
C ARG A 147 2.63 9.37 9.50
N LEU A 148 1.95 8.72 8.57
CA LEU A 148 2.54 7.95 7.50
C LEU A 148 2.17 8.56 6.15
N SER A 149 3.05 8.44 5.18
CA SER A 149 2.76 8.76 3.79
C SER A 149 3.28 7.65 2.89
N TYR A 150 2.58 7.42 1.79
CA TYR A 150 2.95 6.47 0.76
C TYR A 150 2.79 7.12 -0.60
N THR A 151 3.73 6.87 -1.50
CA THR A 151 3.65 7.32 -2.88
C THR A 151 4.10 6.23 -3.82
N GLN A 152 3.25 5.91 -4.79
CA GLN A 152 3.53 4.95 -5.85
C GLN A 152 3.04 5.49 -7.19
N THR A 153 3.83 5.20 -8.23
CA THR A 153 3.45 5.48 -9.62
C THR A 153 3.11 4.16 -10.33
N PHE A 154 1.95 4.13 -10.98
CA PHE A 154 1.46 3.00 -11.77
C PHE A 154 1.42 3.36 -13.25
N ARG A 155 1.91 2.45 -14.10
CA ARG A 155 1.89 2.58 -15.58
C ARG A 155 0.94 1.61 -16.28
N PHE A 156 0.46 0.61 -15.57
CA PHE A 156 -0.33 -0.51 -16.12
C PHE A 156 -1.60 -0.77 -15.33
N HIS A 157 -2.05 0.20 -14.53
CA HIS A 157 -3.26 0.09 -13.73
C HIS A 157 -4.19 1.23 -14.11
N THR A 158 -5.49 0.95 -14.04
CA THR A 158 -6.54 1.93 -14.21
C THR A 158 -6.88 2.58 -12.88
N GLU A 159 -7.45 3.78 -12.92
CA GLU A 159 -7.95 4.46 -11.72
C GLU A 159 -8.98 3.58 -10.97
N ARG A 160 -9.83 2.87 -11.73
CA ARG A 160 -10.84 1.97 -11.17
C ARG A 160 -10.22 0.82 -10.36
N GLU A 161 -9.19 0.17 -10.87
CA GLU A 161 -8.51 -0.92 -10.16
C GLU A 161 -7.87 -0.43 -8.86
N ILE A 162 -7.23 0.75 -8.89
CA ILE A 162 -6.60 1.33 -7.71
C ILE A 162 -7.67 1.71 -6.68
N THR A 163 -8.73 2.39 -7.09
CA THR A 163 -9.82 2.80 -6.18
C THR A 163 -10.58 1.61 -5.61
N GLU A 164 -10.81 0.55 -6.39
CA GLU A 164 -11.39 -0.71 -5.90
C GLU A 164 -10.47 -1.38 -4.88
N HIS A 165 -9.15 -1.39 -5.12
CA HIS A 165 -8.17 -1.89 -4.15
C HIS A 165 -8.21 -1.11 -2.82
N LEU A 166 -8.23 0.23 -2.87
CA LEU A 166 -8.36 1.06 -1.67
C LEU A 166 -9.70 0.82 -0.96
N GLY A 167 -10.78 0.63 -1.73
CA GLY A 167 -12.10 0.27 -1.22
C GLY A 167 -12.12 -1.07 -0.48
N ASN A 168 -11.35 -2.06 -0.95
CA ASN A 168 -11.21 -3.34 -0.27
C ASN A 168 -10.38 -3.23 1.04
N LEU A 169 -9.46 -2.27 1.13
CA LEU A 169 -8.65 -2.05 2.32
C LEU A 169 -9.38 -1.29 3.42
N TRP A 170 -10.05 -0.19 3.07
CA TRP A 170 -10.61 0.75 4.05
C TRP A 170 -12.12 0.96 3.93
N GLY A 171 -12.79 0.25 3.02
CA GLY A 171 -14.21 0.42 2.74
C GLY A 171 -14.50 1.61 1.85
N LYS A 172 -15.76 2.05 1.84
CA LYS A 172 -16.19 3.20 1.04
C LYS A 172 -15.62 4.51 1.61
N PRO A 173 -15.05 5.39 0.78
CA PRO A 173 -14.58 6.69 1.25
C PRO A 173 -15.75 7.54 1.79
N SER A 174 -15.45 8.35 2.81
CA SER A 174 -16.38 9.33 3.38
C SER A 174 -16.58 10.52 2.46
N THR A 175 -15.51 10.97 1.81
CA THR A 175 -15.55 12.01 0.77
C THR A 175 -14.77 11.56 -0.45
N SER A 176 -15.23 11.97 -1.63
CA SER A 176 -14.56 11.74 -2.90
C SER A 176 -14.75 12.97 -3.77
N GLU A 177 -13.66 13.62 -4.16
CA GLU A 177 -13.66 14.81 -5.00
C GLU A 177 -12.72 14.59 -6.18
N CYS A 178 -13.21 14.74 -7.41
CA CYS A 178 -12.39 14.61 -8.60
C CYS A 178 -12.42 15.91 -9.39
N THR A 179 -11.25 16.42 -9.71
CA THR A 179 -11.07 17.62 -10.51
C THR A 179 -10.34 17.27 -11.80
N ARG A 180 -10.82 17.81 -12.92
CA ARG A 180 -10.11 17.69 -14.19
C ARG A 180 -8.95 18.69 -14.19
N LEU A 181 -7.75 18.23 -14.52
CA LEU A 181 -6.60 19.11 -14.61
C LEU A 181 -6.77 20.07 -15.80
N SER A 182 -6.66 21.37 -15.53
CA SER A 182 -6.82 22.43 -16.54
C SER A 182 -5.70 22.43 -17.58
N TYR A 183 -4.48 22.06 -17.17
CA TYR A 183 -3.32 21.89 -18.03
C TYR A 183 -3.00 20.41 -18.20
N GLY A 184 -3.46 19.84 -19.32
CA GLY A 184 -3.23 18.44 -19.70
C GLY A 184 -4.50 17.59 -19.75
N ASN A 185 -4.38 16.38 -20.32
CA ASN A 185 -5.46 15.40 -20.30
C ASN A 185 -5.31 14.55 -19.03
N GLY A 186 -5.74 15.07 -17.88
CA GLY A 186 -5.57 14.39 -16.61
C GLY A 186 -6.67 14.68 -15.61
N GLN A 187 -6.65 13.93 -14.51
CA GLN A 187 -7.63 13.99 -13.43
C GLN A 187 -6.91 13.88 -12.10
N ASP A 188 -7.33 14.67 -11.11
CA ASP A 188 -6.84 14.62 -9.74
C ASP A 188 -8.03 14.32 -8.83
N CYS A 189 -8.04 13.11 -8.29
CA CYS A 189 -9.08 12.61 -7.40
C CYS A 189 -8.55 12.50 -5.98
N ARG A 190 -9.33 12.99 -5.03
CA ARG A 190 -9.05 12.96 -3.60
C ARG A 190 -10.13 12.14 -2.92
N TYR A 191 -9.70 11.26 -2.04
CA TYR A 191 -10.54 10.35 -1.30
C TYR A 191 -10.15 10.41 0.17
N GLN A 192 -11.14 10.34 1.05
CA GLN A 192 -10.90 10.42 2.50
C GLN A 192 -11.62 9.29 3.22
N TRP A 193 -10.95 8.66 4.18
CA TRP A 193 -11.50 7.65 5.07
C TRP A 193 -11.23 7.99 6.53
N TRP A 194 -12.07 7.41 7.38
CA TRP A 194 -11.93 7.41 8.82
C TRP A 194 -11.90 5.96 9.30
N PRO A 195 -10.82 5.20 9.00
CA PRO A 195 -10.64 3.90 9.61
C PRO A 195 -10.67 4.09 11.14
N VAL A 196 -11.28 3.14 11.82
CA VAL A 196 -11.47 3.15 13.28
C VAL A 196 -10.21 3.61 14.04
N ASN A 197 -10.40 4.20 15.23
CA ASN A 197 -9.35 4.69 16.15
C ASN A 197 -8.81 6.11 15.92
N GLY A 198 -9.53 6.95 15.17
CA GLY A 198 -9.18 8.37 15.02
C GLY A 198 -8.01 8.63 14.06
N VAL A 199 -7.69 7.64 13.22
CA VAL A 199 -6.77 7.81 12.10
C VAL A 199 -7.56 8.33 10.91
N ARG A 200 -7.15 9.46 10.36
CA ARG A 200 -7.63 9.97 9.08
C ARG A 200 -6.74 9.43 7.97
N VAL A 201 -7.34 8.98 6.88
CA VAL A 201 -6.61 8.56 5.67
C VAL A 201 -7.07 9.39 4.50
N ASP A 202 -6.13 10.07 3.87
CA ASP A 202 -6.32 10.88 2.67
C ASP A 202 -5.58 10.18 1.51
N ALA A 203 -6.26 9.83 0.43
CA ALA A 203 -5.61 9.36 -0.79
C ALA A 203 -5.83 10.34 -1.94
N GLN A 204 -4.77 10.64 -2.67
CA GLN A 204 -4.77 11.45 -3.88
C GLN A 204 -4.32 10.58 -5.05
N LEU A 205 -5.19 10.40 -6.04
CA LEU A 205 -4.88 9.78 -7.31
C LEU A 205 -4.77 10.86 -8.39
N ARG A 206 -3.57 11.03 -8.93
CA ARG A 206 -3.32 11.92 -10.04
C ARG A 206 -3.04 11.12 -11.30
N VAL A 207 -3.93 11.23 -12.28
CA VAL A 207 -3.78 10.64 -13.61
C VAL A 207 -3.22 11.70 -14.56
N THR A 208 -2.06 11.42 -15.15
CA THR A 208 -1.47 12.25 -16.20
C THR A 208 -1.38 11.43 -17.48
N ASN A 209 -2.10 11.85 -18.53
CA ASN A 209 -1.84 11.34 -19.88
C ASN A 209 -0.72 12.18 -20.50
N ASP A 210 0.51 11.66 -20.48
CA ASP A 210 1.56 12.28 -21.26
C ASP A 210 1.27 12.03 -22.76
N ARG A 211 1.17 13.13 -23.52
CA ARG A 211 0.65 13.13 -24.90
C ARG A 211 1.58 12.40 -25.88
N LEU A 212 2.81 12.12 -25.49
CA LEU A 212 3.86 11.60 -26.38
C LEU A 212 3.90 10.07 -26.51
N HIS A 213 3.40 9.31 -25.53
CA HIS A 213 3.54 7.84 -25.52
C HIS A 213 2.25 7.05 -25.24
N GLY A 214 1.11 7.74 -25.12
CA GLY A 214 -0.22 7.12 -25.23
C GLY A 214 -0.65 6.21 -24.07
N ARG A 215 0.06 6.21 -22.94
CA ARG A 215 -0.38 5.49 -21.73
C ARG A 215 -0.51 6.43 -20.53
N PRO A 216 -1.64 6.39 -19.80
CA PRO A 216 -1.79 7.15 -18.57
C PRO A 216 -0.77 6.69 -17.53
N GLU A 217 -0.11 7.64 -16.90
CA GLU A 217 0.62 7.41 -15.66
C GLU A 217 -0.28 7.85 -14.50
N ILE A 218 -0.43 6.99 -13.48
CA ILE A 218 -1.23 7.27 -12.29
C ILE A 218 -0.30 7.34 -11.09
N THR A 219 -0.21 8.50 -10.46
CA THR A 219 0.46 8.66 -9.17
C THR A 219 -0.57 8.55 -8.05
N LEU A 220 -0.41 7.55 -7.19
CA LEU A 220 -1.14 7.41 -5.95
C LEU A 220 -0.29 7.97 -4.82
N ARG A 221 -0.86 8.89 -4.05
CA ARG A 221 -0.35 9.32 -2.76
C ARG A 221 -1.37 8.96 -1.69
N VAL A 222 -0.93 8.39 -0.58
CA VAL A 222 -1.77 8.12 0.58
C VAL A 222 -1.09 8.75 1.78
N ASP A 223 -1.81 9.53 2.55
CA ASP A 223 -1.38 10.08 3.83
C ASP A 223 -2.33 9.55 4.91
N ALA A 224 -1.76 9.06 6.02
CA ALA A 224 -2.52 8.65 7.19
C ALA A 224 -1.98 9.37 8.42
N ALA A 225 -2.88 9.89 9.24
CA ALA A 225 -2.50 10.62 10.44
C ALA A 225 -3.44 10.29 11.60
N ASP A 226 -2.87 10.07 12.79
CA ASP A 226 -3.66 10.00 14.02
C ASP A 226 -3.99 11.43 14.48
N GLU A 227 -5.28 11.79 14.39
CA GLU A 227 -5.71 13.16 14.70
C GLU A 227 -5.51 13.52 16.17
N ARG A 228 -5.50 12.54 17.08
CA ARG A 228 -5.33 12.80 18.52
C ARG A 228 -3.90 13.21 18.85
N THR A 229 -2.93 12.63 18.15
CA THR A 229 -1.51 12.97 18.32
C THR A 229 -1.14 14.21 17.50
N GLU A 230 -1.71 14.37 16.31
CA GLU A 230 -1.48 15.55 15.48
C GLU A 230 -2.08 16.83 16.11
N GLY A 231 -3.33 16.78 16.57
CA GLY A 231 -4.04 17.93 17.15
C GLY A 231 -3.38 18.48 18.43
N ARG A 232 -2.87 17.59 19.29
CA ARG A 232 -2.14 17.98 20.52
C ARG A 232 -0.86 18.77 20.24
N ARG A 233 -0.27 18.62 19.05
CA ARG A 233 1.01 19.25 18.72
C ARG A 233 0.86 20.66 18.16
N TRP A 234 -0.19 20.88 17.36
CA TRP A 234 -0.51 22.20 16.83
C TRP A 234 -0.95 23.17 17.93
N SER A 235 -1.58 22.67 19.00
CA SER A 235 -1.89 23.49 20.18
C SER A 235 -0.65 23.92 20.95
N VAL A 236 0.36 23.07 21.09
CA VAL A 236 1.57 23.39 21.88
C VAL A 236 2.50 24.38 21.15
N GLY A 237 2.64 24.24 19.82
CA GLY A 237 3.44 25.17 19.01
C GLY A 237 2.89 26.61 18.99
N LYS A 238 1.56 26.78 19.05
CA LYS A 238 0.95 28.12 19.14
C LYS A 238 1.17 28.80 20.49
N VAL A 239 1.21 28.05 21.59
CA VAL A 239 1.44 28.63 22.93
C VAL A 239 2.89 29.07 23.10
N ALA A 240 3.86 28.30 22.60
CA ALA A 240 5.27 28.69 22.66
C ALA A 240 5.59 29.93 21.80
N SER A 241 4.91 30.11 20.66
CA SER A 241 5.07 31.30 19.81
C SER A 241 4.38 32.56 20.37
N ALA A 242 3.41 32.41 21.28
CA ALA A 242 2.68 33.53 21.87
C ALA A 242 3.28 34.02 23.20
N ALA A 243 4.19 33.26 23.82
CA ALA A 243 4.82 33.59 25.10
C ALA A 243 6.25 34.15 24.98
N GLY A 244 6.73 34.39 23.75
CA GLY A 244 8.09 34.90 23.46
C GLY A 244 8.12 36.25 22.75
N GLY A 245 7.03 37.04 22.84
CA GLY A 245 6.93 38.40 22.29
C GLY A 245 6.86 39.44 23.39
#